data_AF-A0A354YU46-F1
#
_entry.id   AF-A0A354YU46-F1
#
_cell.length_a   1.000
_cell.length_b   1.000
_cell.length_c   1.000
_cell.angle_alpha   90.00
_cell.angle_beta   90.00
_cell.angle_gamma   90.00
#
_symmetry.space_group_name_H-M   'P 1'
#
loop_
_entity.id
_entity.type
_entity.pdbx_description
1 polymer ?
#
loop_
_entity_poly.entity_id
_entity_poly.type
_entity_poly.pdbx_seq_one_letter_code
_entity_poly.pdbx_strand_id
1 'polypeptide(L)' 'MLIAIPKEGDMVCAHFGHCEEFTLYDTNAKTLKSVTNPGHQPGFLPGFLKELGTELV' A
#
# COMPACT_ATOMS: atom_id res chain seq x y z
N MET A 1 8.49 -11.23 2.60
CA MET A 1 7.23 -10.66 3.10
C MET A 1 7.02 -9.34 2.40
N LEU A 2 5.82 -9.09 1.87
CA LEU A 2 5.51 -7.81 1.23
C LEU A 2 4.64 -6.94 2.15
N ILE A 3 5.17 -5.78 2.56
CA ILE A 3 4.49 -4.82 3.45
C ILE A 3 3.96 -3.66 2.61
N ALA A 4 2.68 -3.32 2.71
CA ALA A 4 2.11 -2.11 2.10
C ALA A 4 2.09 -0.95 3.11
N ILE A 5 2.48 0.23 2.69
CA ILE A 5 2.52 1.43 3.54
C ILE A 5 1.71 2.53 2.83
N PRO A 6 0.60 3.01 3.42
CA PRO A 6 -0.15 4.14 2.84
C PRO A 6 0.72 5.41 2.91
N LYS A 7 0.83 6.12 1.80
CA LYS A 7 1.77 7.24 1.63
C LYS A 7 1.12 8.45 0.96
N GLU A 8 1.52 9.64 1.39
CA GLU A 8 1.18 10.94 0.81
C GLU A 8 2.46 11.79 0.76
N GLY A 9 2.89 12.19 -0.44
CA GLY A 9 4.27 12.70 -0.62
C GLY A 9 5.30 11.73 -0.02
N ASP A 10 6.32 12.17 0.70
CA ASP A 10 7.32 11.29 1.32
C ASP A 10 6.95 10.77 2.73
N MET A 11 5.69 10.96 3.16
CA MET A 11 5.25 10.67 4.52
C MET A 11 4.23 9.52 4.56
N VAL A 12 4.17 8.81 5.70
CA VAL A 12 3.08 7.86 5.97
C VAL A 12 1.77 8.63 6.06
N CYS A 13 0.78 8.23 5.28
CA CYS A 13 -0.53 8.86 5.28
C CYS A 13 -1.31 8.47 6.54
N ALA A 14 -1.94 9.47 7.18
CA ALA A 14 -2.74 9.25 8.38
C ALA A 14 -4.05 8.49 8.12
N HIS A 15 -4.56 8.51 6.89
CA HIS A 15 -5.81 7.86 6.52
C HIS A 15 -5.58 6.81 5.44
N PHE A 16 -5.56 5.53 5.84
CA PHE A 16 -5.33 4.39 4.96
C PHE A 16 -6.15 4.44 3.65
N GLY A 17 -7.45 4.73 3.72
CA GLY A 17 -8.33 4.71 2.55
C GLY A 17 -8.21 5.93 1.61
N HIS A 18 -7.48 6.97 2.00
CA HIS A 18 -7.41 8.26 1.29
C HIS A 18 -5.98 8.68 0.94
N CYS A 19 -5.01 7.77 1.06
CA CYS A 19 -3.64 8.04 0.64
C CYS A 19 -3.53 8.16 -0.88
N GLU A 20 -2.48 8.82 -1.38
CA GLU A 20 -2.23 8.98 -2.81
C GLU A 20 -1.73 7.66 -3.42
N GLU A 21 -0.85 6.97 -2.71
CA GLU A 21 -0.24 5.72 -3.14
C GLU A 21 0.03 4.77 -1.96
N PHE A 22 0.28 3.51 -2.30
CA PHE A 22 0.84 2.52 -1.39
C PHE A 22 2.28 2.23 -1.79
N THR A 23 3.21 2.42 -0.87
CA THR A 23 4.58 1.92 -1.01
C THR A 23 4.62 0.46 -0.57
N LEU A 24 5.08 -0.43 -1.44
CA LEU A 24 5.24 -1.85 -1.15
C LEU A 24 6.72 -2.15 -0.91
N TYR A 25 7.03 -2.59 0.30
CA TYR A 25 8.38 -2.98 0.71
C TYR A 25 8.53 -4.50 0.74
N ASP A 26 9.44 -5.02 -0.07
CA ASP A 26 9.83 -6.43 -0.05
C ASP A 26 10.98 -6.63 0.94
N THR A 27 10.71 -7.33 2.05
CA THR A 27 11.71 -7.56 3.10
C THR A 27 12.86 -8.48 2.67
N ASN A 28 12.66 -9.33 1.67
CA ASN A 28 13.65 -10.29 1.19
C ASN A 28 14.59 -9.62 0.20
N ALA A 29 14.02 -8.96 -0.81
CA ALA A 29 14.78 -8.26 -1.83
C ALA A 29 15.32 -6.90 -1.35
N LYS A 30 14.77 -6.36 -0.26
CA LYS A 30 15.04 -5.01 0.27
C LYS A 30 14.78 -3.91 -0.77
N THR A 31 13.69 -4.05 -1.52
CA THR A 31 13.28 -3.12 -2.58
C THR A 31 11.94 -2.46 -2.26
N LEU A 32 11.73 -1.29 -2.85
CA LEU A 32 10.51 -0.51 -2.75
C LEU A 32 9.88 -0.38 -4.14
N LYS A 33 8.55 -0.46 -4.21
CA LYS A 33 7.76 -0.10 -5.39
C LYS A 33 6.53 0.69 -4.94
N SER A 34 6.07 1.64 -5.73
CA SER A 34 4.82 2.37 -5.46
C SER A 34 3.69 1.90 -6.36
N VAL A 35 2.47 1.90 -5.83
CA VAL A 35 1.24 1.65 -6.58
C VAL A 35 0.23 2.73 -6.21
N THR A 36 -0.32 3.42 -7.21
CA THR A 36 -1.35 4.44 -7.00
C THR A 36 -2.56 3.86 -6.28
N ASN A 37 -3.12 4.60 -5.32
CA ASN A 37 -4.36 4.21 -4.68
C ASN A 37 -5.50 4.27 -5.73
N PRO A 38 -6.21 3.16 -6.01
CA PRO A 38 -7.29 3.13 -7.01
C PRO A 38 -8.52 3.97 -6.60
N GLY A 39 -8.50 4.58 -5.42
CA GLY A 39 -9.55 5.41 -4.88
C GLY A 39 -10.32 4.72 -3.77
N HIS A 40 -10.96 5.52 -2.93
CA HIS A 40 -11.70 5.00 -1.78
C HIS A 40 -12.98 4.28 -2.22
N GLN A 41 -12.98 2.97 -2.09
CA GLN A 41 -14.15 2.11 -2.21
C GLN A 41 -14.23 1.22 -0.97
N PRO A 42 -15.29 1.33 -0.14
CA PRO A 42 -15.42 0.55 1.09
C PRO A 42 -15.25 -0.96 0.84
N GLY A 43 -14.34 -1.60 1.58
CA GLY A 43 -14.04 -3.03 1.49
C GLY A 43 -13.15 -3.47 0.32
N PHE A 44 -12.82 -2.59 -0.63
CA PHE A 44 -12.04 -2.94 -1.82
C PHE A 44 -10.52 -3.01 -1.57
N LEU A 45 -9.97 -2.00 -0.90
CA LEU A 45 -8.52 -1.80 -0.75
C LEU A 45 -7.78 -2.98 -0.09
N PRO A 46 -8.31 -3.63 0.98
CA PRO A 46 -7.67 -4.80 1.55
C PRO A 46 -7.55 -5.98 0.55
N GLY A 47 -8.56 -6.18 -0.30
CA GLY A 47 -8.55 -7.21 -1.35
C GLY A 47 -7.55 -6.88 -2.46
N PHE A 48 -7.58 -5.63 -2.94
CA PHE A 48 -6.64 -5.11 -3.92
C PHE A 48 -5.18 -5.29 -3.46
N LEU A 49 -4.85 -4.93 -2.22
CA LEU A 49 -3.50 -5.11 -1.68
C LEU A 49 -3.14 -6.61 -1.56
N LYS A 50 -4.11 -7.44 -1.14
CA LYS A 50 -3.91 -8.90 -1.08
C LYS A 50 -3.59 -9.51 -2.44
N GLU A 51 -4.26 -9.06 -3.51
CA GLU A 51 -4.00 -9.48 -4.90
C GLU A 51 -2.58 -9.08 -5.36
N LEU A 52 -2.04 -7.96 -4.87
CA LEU A 52 -0.66 -7.55 -5.10
C LEU A 52 0.38 -8.37 -4.32
N GLY A 53 -0.07 -9.33 -3.51
CA GLY A 53 0.77 -10.21 -2.70
C GLY A 53 1.16 -9.64 -1.35
N THR A 54 0.52 -8.57 -0.88
CA THR A 54 0.83 -7.97 0.43
C THR A 54 0.39 -8.90 1.55
N GLU A 55 1.25 -9.04 2.56
CA GLU A 55 1.03 -9.89 3.72
C GLU A 55 0.76 -9.06 4.99
N LEU A 56 1.23 -7.82 5.00
CA LEU A 56 1.04 -6.84 6.07
C LEU A 56 0.75 -5.47 5.45
N VAL A 57 -0.07 -4.70 6.14
CA VAL A 57 -0.33 -3.28 5.88
C VAL A 57 -0.02 -2.52 7.16
#